data_AF-A0A0N7F416-F1
#
_entry.id   AF-A0A0N7F416-F1
#
_cell.length_a   1.000
_cell.length_b   1.000
_cell.length_c   1.000
_cell.angle_alpha   90.00
_cell.angle_beta   90.00
_cell.angle_gamma   90.00
#
_symmetry.space_group_name_H-M   'P 1'
#
loop_
_entity.id
_entity.type
_entity.pdbx_description
1 polymer ?
#
loop_
_entity_poly.entity_id
_entity_poly.type
_entity_poly.pdbx_seq_one_letter_code
_entity_poly.pdbx_strand_id
1 'polypeptide(L)'
;MHFNPYGGPAAELAAALVNVGPATGGHERVRRLVPLYHRSPEPVTADAARLILAWAGRLAPVFGDPDLDRQVGTVNGLLADSASRPYISRHDGLEPHIHYAHERDGIVTRVRAFTAAGLAHVVCQDPARLGRCDNEGCAVVYVDTSRNGRRRFCSTRCATRVHVADHRSRGARVV
;
A
#
# COMPACT_ATOMS: atom_id res chain seq x y z
N MET A 1 -12.67 -9.60 -3.14
CA MET A 1 -12.64 -8.86 -4.41
C MET A 1 -11.31 -9.18 -5.07
N HIS A 2 -11.29 -9.53 -6.36
CA HIS A 2 -10.03 -9.53 -7.10
C HIS A 2 -9.85 -8.13 -7.64
N PHE A 3 -8.88 -7.39 -7.11
CA PHE A 3 -8.40 -6.21 -7.82
C PHE A 3 -7.93 -6.66 -9.20
N ASN A 4 -8.03 -5.77 -10.20
CA ASN A 4 -7.34 -5.97 -11.47
C ASN A 4 -5.90 -6.41 -11.16
N PRO A 5 -5.32 -7.43 -11.84
CA PRO A 5 -3.94 -7.87 -11.61
C PRO A 5 -2.91 -6.72 -11.52
N TYR A 6 -3.21 -5.57 -12.12
CA TYR A 6 -2.36 -4.37 -12.10
C TYR A 6 -2.47 -3.52 -10.82
N GLY A 7 -3.58 -3.61 -10.08
CA GLY A 7 -3.86 -2.76 -8.92
C GLY A 7 -3.60 -3.41 -7.56
N GLY A 8 -3.96 -4.69 -7.41
CA GLY A 8 -3.99 -5.37 -6.10
C GLY A 8 -2.63 -5.51 -5.45
N PRO A 9 -1.72 -6.34 -6.01
CA PRO A 9 -0.38 -6.54 -5.43
C PRO A 9 0.43 -5.24 -5.32
N ALA A 10 0.20 -4.30 -6.24
CA ALA A 10 0.85 -2.99 -6.24
C ALA A 10 0.41 -2.10 -5.07
N ALA A 11 -0.90 -2.01 -4.81
CA ALA A 11 -1.44 -1.29 -3.66
C ALA A 11 -1.12 -2.00 -2.33
N GLU A 12 -1.09 -3.33 -2.32
CA GLU A 12 -0.67 -4.10 -1.15
C GLU A 12 0.81 -3.88 -0.82
N LEU A 13 1.69 -3.82 -1.82
CA LEU A 13 3.08 -3.41 -1.63
C LEU A 13 3.16 -1.99 -1.05
N ALA A 14 2.35 -1.05 -1.54
CA ALA A 14 2.32 0.31 -1.01
C ALA A 14 1.97 0.31 0.49
N ALA A 15 0.91 -0.39 0.89
CA ALA A 15 0.52 -0.52 2.30
C ALA A 15 1.62 -1.21 3.13
N ALA A 16 2.22 -2.27 2.60
CA ALA A 16 3.26 -3.03 3.25
C ALA A 16 4.52 -2.18 3.51
N LEU A 17 4.93 -1.34 2.54
CA LEU A 17 6.03 -0.40 2.68
C LEU A 17 5.75 0.68 3.72
N VAL A 18 4.54 1.27 3.72
CA VAL A 18 4.12 2.24 4.73
C VAL A 18 4.19 1.63 6.13
N ASN A 19 3.75 0.37 6.27
CA ASN A 19 3.76 -0.36 7.53
C ASN A 19 5.16 -0.79 8.02
N VAL A 20 6.21 -0.71 7.20
CA VAL A 20 7.58 -0.88 7.69
C VAL A 20 7.91 0.22 8.71
N GLY A 21 7.45 1.44 8.46
CA GLY A 21 7.67 2.60 9.32
C GLY A 21 9.16 2.98 9.47
N PRO A 22 9.46 4.05 10.22
CA PRO A 22 10.82 4.57 10.38
C PRO A 22 11.70 3.77 11.37
N ALA A 23 11.21 2.63 11.89
CA ALA A 23 11.92 1.87 12.92
C ALA A 23 13.26 1.30 12.43
N THR A 24 14.20 1.15 13.38
CA THR A 24 15.53 0.55 13.17
C THR A 24 15.42 -0.77 12.40
N GLY A 25 16.30 -0.97 11.41
CA GLY A 25 16.26 -2.14 10.54
C GLY A 25 15.20 -2.09 9.43
N GLY A 26 14.59 -0.93 9.17
CA GLY A 26 13.66 -0.73 8.05
C GLY A 26 14.23 -1.18 6.69
N HIS A 27 15.51 -0.92 6.42
CA HIS A 27 16.14 -1.31 5.14
C HIS A 27 16.10 -2.82 4.92
N GLU A 28 16.43 -3.61 5.95
CA GLU A 28 16.45 -5.06 5.85
C GLU A 28 15.04 -5.65 5.66
N ARG A 29 14.02 -5.02 6.26
CA ARG A 29 12.62 -5.39 6.03
C ARG A 29 12.21 -5.09 4.60
N VAL A 30 12.56 -3.92 4.06
CA VAL A 30 12.29 -3.56 2.65
C VAL A 30 12.97 -4.55 1.69
N ARG A 31 14.23 -4.91 1.95
CA ARG A 31 14.98 -5.88 1.13
C ARG A 31 14.29 -7.24 1.03
N ARG A 32 13.66 -7.69 2.11
CA ARG A 32 12.88 -8.94 2.14
C ARG A 32 11.48 -8.79 1.55
N LEU A 33 10.88 -7.62 1.69
CA LEU A 33 9.48 -7.37 1.34
C LEU A 33 9.27 -7.15 -0.16
N VAL A 34 10.09 -6.31 -0.79
CA VAL A 34 9.90 -5.92 -2.20
C VAL A 34 9.85 -7.13 -3.15
N PRO A 35 10.73 -8.14 -3.05
CA PRO A 35 10.70 -9.29 -3.96
C PRO A 35 9.43 -10.14 -3.87
N LEU A 36 8.65 -10.05 -2.78
CA LEU A 36 7.38 -10.78 -2.63
C LEU A 36 6.27 -10.22 -3.52
N TYR A 37 6.37 -8.95 -3.90
CA TYR A 37 5.36 -8.23 -4.68
C TYR A 37 5.85 -7.81 -6.05
N HIS A 38 7.14 -7.52 -6.19
CA HIS A 38 7.76 -7.02 -7.41
C HIS A 38 8.96 -7.87 -7.76
N ARG A 39 8.82 -8.74 -8.78
CA ARG A 39 9.90 -9.61 -9.23
C ARG A 39 11.00 -8.76 -9.86
N SER A 40 12.24 -8.98 -9.44
CA SER A 40 13.42 -8.35 -10.02
C SER A 40 14.61 -9.28 -9.94
N PRO A 41 15.46 -9.33 -10.99
CA PRO A 41 16.73 -10.03 -10.92
C PRO A 41 17.76 -9.27 -10.06
N GLU A 42 17.59 -7.96 -9.87
CA GLU A 42 18.52 -7.13 -9.10
C GLU A 42 18.16 -7.15 -7.61
N PRO A 43 19.14 -7.37 -6.72
CA PRO A 43 18.90 -7.28 -5.29
C PRO A 43 18.63 -5.84 -4.87
N VAL A 44 17.75 -5.66 -3.88
CA VAL A 44 17.56 -4.37 -3.22
C VAL A 44 18.80 -4.06 -2.38
N THR A 45 19.58 -3.05 -2.76
CA THR A 45 20.72 -2.56 -1.97
C THR A 45 20.25 -1.80 -0.72
N ALA A 46 21.15 -1.51 0.22
CA ALA A 46 20.83 -0.69 1.39
C ALA A 46 20.39 0.73 0.99
N ASP A 47 21.03 1.32 -0.02
CA ASP A 47 20.69 2.65 -0.53
C ASP A 47 19.34 2.65 -1.26
N ALA A 48 19.07 1.64 -2.08
CA ALA A 48 17.76 1.46 -2.69
C ALA A 48 16.67 1.33 -1.62
N ALA A 49 16.93 0.56 -0.56
CA ALA A 49 16.01 0.41 0.55
C ALA A 49 15.76 1.74 1.30
N ARG A 50 16.79 2.59 1.49
CA ARG A 50 16.61 3.96 2.04
C ARG A 50 15.67 4.79 1.18
N LEU A 51 15.90 4.81 -0.13
CA LEU A 51 15.08 5.58 -1.07
C LEU A 51 13.64 5.07 -1.14
N ILE A 52 13.43 3.76 -1.00
CA ILE A 52 12.10 3.14 -0.94
C ILE A 52 11.40 3.48 0.38
N LEU A 53 12.10 3.53 1.52
CA LEU A 53 11.50 4.01 2.78
C LEU A 53 11.10 5.49 2.71
N ALA A 54 11.94 6.33 2.10
CA ALA A 54 11.60 7.73 1.88
C ALA A 54 10.34 7.84 1.00
N TRP A 55 10.23 6.99 -0.03
CA TRP A 55 9.03 6.89 -0.85
C TRP A 55 7.81 6.42 -0.06
N ALA A 56 7.94 5.44 0.83
CA ALA A 56 6.86 4.96 1.68
C ALA A 56 6.25 6.08 2.53
N GLY A 57 7.05 7.04 3.00
CA GLY A 57 6.56 8.24 3.69
C GLY A 57 5.62 9.09 2.83
N ARG A 58 5.82 9.10 1.51
CA ARG A 58 4.95 9.80 0.54
C ARG A 58 3.70 9.03 0.17
N LEU A 59 3.73 7.69 0.26
CA LEU A 59 2.56 6.84 0.05
C LEU A 59 1.58 6.92 1.22
N ALA A 60 2.10 7.12 2.44
CA ALA A 60 1.30 7.05 3.67
C ALA A 60 0.06 7.95 3.68
N PRO A 61 0.09 9.22 3.24
CA PRO A 61 -1.07 10.10 3.27
C PRO A 61 -2.25 9.62 2.42
N VAL A 62 -2.04 8.76 1.42
CA VAL A 62 -3.13 8.24 0.57
C VAL A 62 -4.09 7.34 1.36
N PHE A 63 -3.62 6.70 2.43
CA PHE A 63 -4.43 5.77 3.22
C PHE A 63 -5.28 6.51 4.25
N GLY A 64 -6.59 6.26 4.24
CA GLY A 64 -7.54 6.79 5.21
C GLY A 64 -7.76 8.31 5.10
N ASP A 65 -7.46 8.91 3.96
CA ASP A 65 -7.78 10.31 3.71
C ASP A 65 -9.31 10.46 3.51
N PRO A 66 -10.02 11.21 4.36
CA PRO A 66 -11.48 11.37 4.24
C PRO A 66 -11.88 12.31 3.09
N ASP A 67 -10.94 13.04 2.50
CA ASP A 67 -11.17 14.00 1.43
C ASP A 67 -10.69 13.41 0.10
N LEU A 68 -11.66 13.08 -0.77
CA LEU A 68 -11.38 12.45 -2.05
C LEU A 68 -10.50 13.32 -2.95
N ASP A 69 -10.71 14.63 -2.97
CA ASP A 69 -9.94 15.53 -3.86
C ASP A 69 -8.49 15.62 -3.39
N ARG A 70 -8.26 15.68 -2.08
CA ARG A 70 -6.90 15.62 -1.51
C ARG A 70 -6.23 14.26 -1.76
N GLN A 71 -6.97 13.18 -1.63
CA GLN A 71 -6.47 11.82 -1.91
C GLN A 71 -6.07 11.68 -3.38
N VAL A 72 -6.93 12.09 -4.31
CA VAL A 72 -6.66 12.09 -5.76
C VAL A 72 -5.48 12.99 -6.09
N GLY A 73 -5.41 14.20 -5.52
CA GLY A 73 -4.28 15.11 -5.70
C GLY A 73 -2.95 14.50 -5.24
N THR A 74 -2.95 13.80 -4.11
CA THR A 74 -1.77 13.08 -3.60
C THR A 74 -1.35 11.98 -4.56
N VAL A 75 -2.28 11.15 -5.05
CA VAL A 75 -1.99 10.09 -6.01
C VAL A 75 -1.46 10.66 -7.33
N ASN A 76 -2.04 11.74 -7.84
CA ASN A 76 -1.56 12.41 -9.05
C ASN A 76 -0.12 12.94 -8.89
N GLY A 77 0.22 13.51 -7.73
CA GLY A 77 1.60 13.91 -7.43
C GLY A 77 2.57 12.73 -7.38
N LEU A 78 2.15 11.58 -6.83
CA LEU A 78 2.94 10.35 -6.84
C LEU A 78 3.15 9.82 -8.27
N LEU A 79 2.11 9.83 -9.09
CA LEU A 79 2.19 9.42 -10.50
C LEU A 79 3.12 10.34 -11.29
N ALA A 80 3.01 11.66 -11.13
CA ALA A 80 3.87 12.62 -11.81
C ALA A 80 5.37 12.41 -11.50
N ASP A 81 5.68 12.01 -10.27
CA ASP A 81 7.06 11.82 -9.81
C ASP A 81 7.65 10.44 -10.10
N SER A 82 6.83 9.49 -10.58
CA SER A 82 7.25 8.08 -10.66
C SER A 82 6.84 7.34 -11.91
N ALA A 83 5.69 7.65 -12.49
CA ALA A 83 5.23 6.98 -13.70
C ALA A 83 6.08 7.45 -14.88
N SER A 84 6.68 6.49 -15.59
CA SER A 84 7.26 6.75 -16.90
C SER A 84 6.20 6.53 -17.98
N ARG A 85 6.59 6.30 -19.24
CA ARG A 85 5.67 6.02 -20.34
C ARG A 85 5.08 4.61 -20.17
N PRO A 86 3.77 4.45 -19.87
CA PRO A 86 3.19 3.12 -19.72
C PRO A 86 3.26 2.34 -21.03
N TYR A 87 3.49 1.04 -20.94
CA TYR A 87 3.50 0.13 -22.10
C TYR A 87 2.96 -1.24 -21.74
N ILE A 88 2.49 -1.97 -22.75
CA ILE A 88 2.01 -3.35 -22.59
C ILE A 88 3.20 -4.29 -22.78
N SER A 89 3.46 -5.13 -21.77
CA SER A 89 4.44 -6.22 -21.82
C SER A 89 3.74 -7.57 -21.96
N ARG A 90 4.47 -8.55 -22.48
CA ARG A 90 4.11 -9.97 -22.53
C ARG A 90 5.23 -10.87 -21.99
N HIS A 91 6.13 -10.31 -21.17
CA HIS A 91 7.25 -11.07 -20.62
C HIS A 91 6.81 -12.05 -19.52
N ASP A 92 7.75 -12.86 -19.02
CA ASP A 92 7.55 -13.81 -17.90
C ASP A 92 6.50 -14.91 -18.14
N GLY A 93 6.13 -15.16 -19.40
CA GLY A 93 5.10 -16.14 -19.74
C GLY A 93 3.70 -15.74 -19.29
N LEU A 94 3.48 -14.45 -19.03
CA LEU A 94 2.19 -13.90 -18.59
C LEU A 94 1.38 -13.36 -19.78
N GLU A 95 0.06 -13.29 -19.59
CA GLU A 95 -0.85 -12.56 -20.47
C GLU A 95 -0.46 -11.06 -20.55
N PRO A 96 -0.86 -10.34 -21.63
CA PRO A 96 -0.53 -8.93 -21.80
C PRO A 96 -0.87 -8.09 -20.58
N HIS A 97 0.11 -7.35 -20.06
CA HIS A 97 -0.03 -6.54 -18.84
C HIS A 97 0.67 -5.18 -18.93
N ILE A 98 0.14 -4.19 -18.21
CA ILE A 98 0.68 -2.83 -18.24
C ILE A 98 1.87 -2.71 -17.28
N HIS A 99 2.96 -2.14 -17.78
CA HIS A 99 4.08 -1.64 -16.98
C HIS A 99 4.01 -0.12 -16.86
N TYR A 100 4.38 0.39 -15.68
CA TYR A 100 4.44 1.82 -15.36
C TYR A 100 5.88 2.36 -15.26
N ALA A 101 6.87 1.47 -15.39
CA ALA A 101 8.29 1.75 -15.49
C ALA A 101 8.91 0.78 -16.50
N HIS A 102 10.02 1.14 -17.13
CA HIS A 102 10.72 0.25 -18.05
C HIS A 102 11.36 -0.90 -17.27
N GLU A 103 11.38 -2.11 -17.84
CA GLU A 103 11.94 -3.30 -17.17
C GLU A 103 13.44 -3.16 -16.82
N ARG A 104 14.15 -2.31 -17.57
CA ARG A 104 15.57 -1.96 -17.33
C ARG A 104 15.77 -0.80 -16.36
N ASP A 105 14.70 -0.18 -15.88
CA ASP A 105 14.83 0.86 -14.85
C ASP A 105 15.27 0.22 -13.53
N GLY A 106 16.06 0.95 -12.75
CA GLY A 106 16.49 0.50 -11.42
C GLY A 106 15.31 0.21 -10.48
N ILE A 107 15.51 -0.70 -9.53
CA ILE A 107 14.45 -1.16 -8.60
C ILE A 107 13.69 -0.04 -7.90
N VAL A 108 14.35 1.07 -7.54
CA VAL A 108 13.70 2.22 -6.89
C VAL A 108 12.65 2.83 -7.81
N THR A 109 13.00 3.12 -9.07
CA THR A 109 12.07 3.69 -10.06
C THR A 109 10.88 2.78 -10.28
N ARG A 110 11.13 1.48 -10.47
CA ARG A 110 10.06 0.52 -10.71
C ARG A 110 9.12 0.36 -9.52
N VAL A 111 9.65 0.31 -8.29
CA VAL A 111 8.81 0.25 -7.07
C VAL A 111 7.96 1.51 -6.93
N ARG A 112 8.52 2.69 -7.21
CA ARG A 112 7.76 3.95 -7.16
C ARG A 112 6.60 3.93 -8.14
N ALA A 113 6.86 3.63 -9.41
CA ALA A 113 5.85 3.59 -10.45
C ALA A 113 4.78 2.53 -10.17
N PHE A 114 5.21 1.32 -9.76
CA PHE A 114 4.32 0.21 -9.47
C PHE A 114 3.36 0.56 -8.33
N THR A 115 3.88 1.05 -7.20
CA THR A 115 3.04 1.41 -6.04
C THR A 115 2.13 2.61 -6.31
N ALA A 116 2.60 3.65 -7.02
CA ALA A 116 1.75 4.79 -7.41
C ALA A 116 0.58 4.35 -8.30
N ALA A 117 0.86 3.54 -9.33
CA ALA A 117 -0.17 3.02 -10.22
C ALA A 117 -1.15 2.08 -9.50
N GLY A 118 -0.65 1.26 -8.57
CA GLY A 118 -1.48 0.41 -7.73
C GLY A 118 -2.51 1.21 -6.92
N LEU A 119 -2.06 2.26 -6.25
CA LEU A 119 -2.94 3.16 -5.51
C LEU A 119 -3.94 3.88 -6.43
N ALA A 120 -3.50 4.32 -7.60
CA ALA A 120 -4.38 4.94 -8.59
C ALA A 120 -5.50 3.99 -9.04
N HIS A 121 -5.19 2.72 -9.30
CA HIS A 121 -6.21 1.71 -9.62
C HIS A 121 -7.22 1.54 -8.49
N VAL A 122 -6.77 1.46 -7.24
CA VAL A 122 -7.70 1.31 -6.11
C VAL A 122 -8.56 2.55 -5.93
N VAL A 123 -7.98 3.76 -6.00
CA VAL A 123 -8.75 5.02 -5.90
C VAL A 123 -9.79 5.14 -7.01
N CYS A 124 -9.45 4.80 -8.25
CA CYS A 124 -10.40 4.83 -9.37
C CYS A 124 -11.51 3.77 -9.25
N GLN A 125 -11.25 2.65 -8.56
CA GLN A 125 -12.24 1.59 -8.35
C GLN A 125 -13.14 1.86 -7.15
N ASP A 126 -12.54 2.13 -5.99
CA ASP A 126 -13.22 2.35 -4.71
C ASP A 126 -12.21 2.91 -3.67
N PRO A 127 -12.14 4.23 -3.48
CA PRO A 127 -11.15 4.87 -2.61
C PRO A 127 -11.30 4.48 -1.13
N ALA A 128 -12.51 4.07 -0.71
CA ALA A 128 -12.78 3.64 0.66
C ALA A 128 -12.02 2.36 1.06
N ARG A 129 -11.41 1.66 0.09
CA ARG A 129 -10.58 0.47 0.34
C ARG A 129 -9.21 0.79 0.88
N LEU A 130 -8.75 2.03 0.78
CA LEU A 130 -7.46 2.46 1.33
C LEU A 130 -7.65 3.00 2.73
N GLY A 131 -7.51 2.14 3.74
CA GLY A 131 -7.87 2.44 5.12
C GLY A 131 -6.69 2.56 6.09
N ARG A 132 -6.97 3.20 7.22
CA ARG A 132 -6.16 3.15 8.45
C ARG A 132 -6.90 2.35 9.50
N CYS A 133 -6.17 1.75 10.44
CA CYS A 133 -6.78 0.98 11.53
C CYS A 133 -7.56 1.89 12.48
N ASP A 134 -8.83 1.56 12.73
CA ASP A 134 -9.69 2.27 13.68
C ASP A 134 -9.33 2.02 15.16
N ASN A 135 -8.42 1.09 15.46
CA ASN A 135 -7.97 0.88 16.85
C ASN A 135 -7.02 2.00 17.26
N GLU A 136 -7.40 2.77 18.27
CA GLU A 136 -6.60 3.87 18.81
C GLU A 136 -5.14 3.44 19.10
N GLY A 137 -4.19 4.29 18.69
CA GLY A 137 -2.75 4.01 18.79
C GLY A 137 -2.20 3.03 17.74
N CYS A 138 -3.02 2.47 16.84
CA CYS A 138 -2.54 1.60 15.75
C CYS A 138 -2.38 2.39 14.44
N ALA A 139 -1.14 2.65 14.04
CA ALA A 139 -0.84 3.40 12.80
C ALA A 139 -0.86 2.55 11.51
N VAL A 140 -1.30 1.29 11.59
CA VAL A 140 -1.24 0.35 10.45
C VAL A 140 -2.25 0.75 9.37
N VAL A 141 -1.77 0.83 8.13
CA VAL A 141 -2.59 1.04 6.93
C VAL A 141 -2.94 -0.28 6.25
N TYR A 142 -4.01 -0.32 5.48
CA TYR A 142 -4.41 -1.52 4.73
C TYR A 142 -5.11 -1.20 3.41
N VAL A 143 -5.10 -2.19 2.52
CA VAL A 143 -6.01 -2.29 1.38
C VAL A 143 -7.12 -3.28 1.74
N ASP A 144 -8.39 -2.89 1.57
CA ASP A 144 -9.54 -3.75 1.82
C ASP A 144 -9.85 -4.64 0.61
N THR A 145 -9.37 -5.88 0.66
CA THR A 145 -9.64 -6.94 -0.31
C THR A 145 -10.95 -7.71 -0.03
N SER A 146 -11.64 -7.39 1.07
CA SER A 146 -12.88 -8.06 1.47
C SER A 146 -13.98 -7.88 0.44
N ARG A 147 -14.94 -8.81 0.44
CA ARG A 147 -16.08 -8.79 -0.48
C ARG A 147 -16.87 -7.48 -0.37
N ASN A 148 -17.09 -6.99 0.86
CA ASN A 148 -18.04 -5.92 1.13
C ASN A 148 -17.40 -4.52 1.24
N GLY A 149 -16.06 -4.41 1.27
CA GLY A 149 -15.40 -3.08 1.35
C GLY A 149 -15.67 -2.35 2.66
N ARG A 150 -15.82 -3.09 3.78
CA ARG A 150 -16.22 -2.55 5.09
C ARG A 150 -15.21 -2.84 6.19
N ARG A 151 -13.97 -3.17 5.83
CA ARG A 151 -12.91 -3.39 6.81
C ARG A 151 -12.65 -2.06 7.53
N ARG A 152 -12.56 -2.15 8.86
CA ARG A 152 -12.24 -1.04 9.76
C ARG A 152 -10.91 -1.24 10.52
N PHE A 153 -10.52 -2.50 10.70
CA PHE A 153 -9.36 -2.86 11.50
C PHE A 153 -8.30 -3.57 10.65
N CYS A 154 -7.03 -3.33 10.95
CA CYS A 154 -5.92 -3.97 10.24
C CYS A 154 -5.83 -5.48 10.52
N SER A 155 -6.41 -5.98 11.61
CA SER A 155 -6.37 -7.39 11.98
C SER A 155 -7.52 -7.76 12.92
N THR A 156 -7.82 -9.05 13.01
CA THR A 156 -8.75 -9.60 14.01
C THR A 156 -8.34 -9.20 15.43
N ARG A 157 -7.02 -9.18 15.72
CA ARG A 157 -6.50 -8.75 17.03
C ARG A 157 -6.90 -7.32 17.39
N CYS A 158 -6.81 -6.39 16.45
CA CYS A 158 -7.24 -5.00 16.68
C CYS A 158 -8.76 -4.90 16.82
N ALA A 159 -9.52 -5.63 15.99
CA ALA A 159 -10.98 -5.69 16.12
C ALA A 159 -11.41 -6.20 17.50
N THR A 160 -10.84 -7.32 17.96
CA THR A 160 -11.13 -7.89 19.28
C THR A 160 -10.79 -6.93 20.41
N ARG A 161 -9.66 -6.21 20.34
CA ARG A 161 -9.29 -5.21 21.36
C ARG A 161 -10.36 -4.13 21.52
N VAL A 162 -10.82 -3.56 20.41
CA VAL A 162 -11.87 -2.52 20.42
C VAL A 162 -13.19 -3.08 20.94
N HIS A 163 -13.63 -4.24 20.44
CA HIS A 163 -14.89 -4.85 20.88
C HIS A 163 -14.90 -5.19 22.39
N VAL A 164 -13.77 -5.65 22.94
CA VAL A 164 -13.63 -5.93 24.38
C VAL A 164 -13.68 -4.64 25.21
N ALA A 165 -13.01 -3.58 24.76
CA ALA A 165 -13.05 -2.28 25.42
C ALA A 165 -14.49 -1.70 25.42
N ASP A 166 -15.17 -1.75 24.28
CA ASP A 166 -16.56 -1.31 24.14
C ASP A 166 -17.49 -2.09 25.06
N HIS A 167 -17.36 -3.42 25.11
CA HIS A 167 -18.16 -4.27 25.99
C HIS A 167 -17.98 -3.91 27.47
N ARG A 168 -16.73 -3.69 27.92
CA ARG A 168 -16.42 -3.28 29.30
C ARG A 168 -17.01 -1.90 29.63
N SER A 169 -16.94 -0.94 28.71
CA SER A 169 -17.49 0.40 28.91
C SER A 169 -19.02 0.39 29.07
N ARG A 170 -19.71 -0.50 28.35
CA ARG A 170 -21.16 -0.69 28.45
C ARG A 170 -21.55 -1.37 29.76
N GLY A 171 -20.80 -2.38 30.20
CA GLY A 171 -21.01 -3.05 31.49
C GLY A 171 -20.80 -2.14 32.70
N ALA A 172 -19.86 -1.19 32.61
CA ALA A 172 -19.60 -0.21 33.67
C ALA A 172 -20.66 0.89 33.78
N ARG A 173 -21.52 1.07 32.76
CA ARG A 173 -22.55 2.12 32.69
C ARG A 173 -23.94 1.67 33.19
N VAL A 174 -24.06 0.43 33.66
CA VAL A 174 -25.30 -0.19 34.16
C VAL A 174 -25.30 -0.30 35.70
N VAL A 175 -24.64 0.63 36.39
CA VAL A 175 -24.64 0.72 37.87
C VAL A 175 -25.12 2.09 38.29
#